data_AF-A0A8T8SG02-F1
#
_entry.id   AF-A0A8T8SG02-F1
#
_cell.length_a   1.000
_cell.length_b   1.000
_cell.length_c   1.000
_cell.angle_alpha   90.00
_cell.angle_beta   90.00
_cell.angle_gamma   90.00
#
_symmetry.space_group_name_H-M   'P 1'
#
loop_
_entity.id
_entity.type
_entity.pdbx_description
1 polymer ?
#
loop_
_entity_poly.entity_id
_entity_poly.type
_entity_poly.pdbx_seq_one_letter_code
_entity_poly.pdbx_strand_id
1 'polypeptide(L)'
;YLGSFIALTAFGLGLAFAENIQTLLIGRFLSGVCGASALNNVAGSLADMTRVRNRGRFNTAYRLFSFGGPTLGPIVGTFVLRVGFRWNIRLNPILSFAALVIG
;
A
#
# COMPACT_ATOMS: atom_id res chain seq x y z
N TYR A 1 0.69 0.15 13.12
CA TYR A 1 0.48 0.53 11.71
C TYR A 1 1.21 1.80 11.34
N LEU A 2 1.05 2.89 12.11
CA LEU A 2 1.60 4.21 11.78
C LEU A 2 3.11 4.19 11.48
N GLY A 3 3.94 3.65 12.38
CA GLY A 3 5.39 3.55 12.16
C GLY A 3 5.77 2.77 10.91
N SER A 4 5.04 1.70 10.60
CA SER A 4 5.26 0.90 9.39
C SER A 4 4.85 1.65 8.11
N PHE A 5 3.78 2.46 8.16
CA PHE A 5 3.38 3.33 7.04
C PHE A 5 4.37 4.48 6.81
N ILE A 6 4.92 5.06 7.90
CA ILE A 6 6.00 6.06 7.81
C ILE A 6 7.22 5.44 7.13
N ALA A 7 7.63 4.24 7.57
CA ALA A 7 8.76 3.52 6.98
C ALA A 7 8.50 3.13 5.52
N LEU A 8 7.30 2.62 5.20
CA LEU A 8 6.86 2.33 3.84
C LEU A 8 6.98 3.58 2.94
N THR A 9 6.54 4.73 3.44
CA THR A 9 6.59 6.00 2.69
C THR A 9 8.03 6.47 2.50
N ALA A 10 8.85 6.44 3.55
CA ALA A 10 10.25 6.86 3.49
C ALA A 10 11.07 5.98 2.54
N PHE A 11 10.99 4.65 2.67
CA PHE A 11 11.69 3.72 1.79
C PHE A 11 11.11 3.72 0.37
N GLY A 12 9.79 3.93 0.23
CA GLY A 12 9.14 4.10 -1.06
C GLY A 12 9.62 5.37 -1.79
N LEU A 13 9.86 6.47 -1.08
CA LEU A 13 10.46 7.68 -1.66
C LEU A 13 11.91 7.41 -2.10
N GLY A 14 12.72 6.73 -1.28
CA GLY A 14 14.06 6.30 -1.68
C GLY A 14 14.07 5.42 -2.93
N LEU A 15 13.08 4.53 -3.07
CA LEU A 15 12.87 3.71 -4.25
C LEU A 15 12.46 4.53 -5.49
N ALA A 16 11.63 5.56 -5.30
CA ALA A 16 11.10 6.41 -6.38
C ALA A 16 12.19 7.28 -7.05
N PHE A 17 13.26 7.61 -6.33
CA PHE A 17 14.41 8.35 -6.82
C PHE A 17 15.65 7.49 -7.07
N ALA A 18 15.53 6.17 -6.98
CA ALA A 18 16.65 5.27 -7.26
C ALA A 18 17.12 5.40 -8.73
N GLU A 19 18.44 5.51 -8.89
CA GLU A 19 19.13 5.53 -10.20
C GLU A 19 19.87 4.22 -10.48
N ASN A 20 20.20 3.47 -9.42
CA ASN A 20 20.91 2.19 -9.49
C ASN A 20 19.99 1.01 -9.17
N ILE A 21 20.23 -0.13 -9.82
CA ILE A 21 19.42 -1.33 -9.62
C ILE A 21 19.54 -1.89 -8.19
N GLN A 22 20.70 -1.75 -7.55
CA GLN A 22 20.93 -2.18 -6.17
C GLN A 22 20.00 -1.43 -5.21
N THR A 23 19.97 -0.10 -5.31
CA THR A 23 19.08 0.76 -4.51
C THR A 23 17.61 0.45 -4.78
N LEU A 24 17.28 0.13 -6.04
CA LEU A 24 15.94 -0.25 -6.44
C LEU A 24 15.51 -1.56 -5.77
N LEU A 25 16.37 -2.59 -5.77
CA LEU A 25 16.06 -3.87 -5.12
C LEU A 25 15.96 -3.75 -3.60
N ILE A 26 16.89 -3.03 -2.97
CA ILE A 26 16.88 -2.81 -1.52
C ILE A 26 15.64 -2.02 -1.09
N GLY A 27 15.35 -0.91 -1.77
CA GLY A 27 14.15 -0.11 -1.49
C GLY A 27 12.86 -0.90 -1.70
N ARG A 28 12.82 -1.77 -2.71
CA ARG A 28 11.69 -2.66 -2.98
C ARG A 28 11.49 -3.73 -1.90
N PHE A 29 12.58 -4.30 -1.37
CA PHE A 29 12.52 -5.21 -0.23
C PHE A 29 12.02 -4.51 1.05
N LEU A 30 12.66 -3.40 1.43
CA LEU A 30 12.34 -2.68 2.66
C LEU A 30 10.92 -2.11 2.65
N SER A 31 10.50 -1.49 1.54
CA SER A 31 9.13 -1.01 1.39
C SER A 31 8.11 -2.16 1.47
N GLY A 32 8.40 -3.32 0.86
CA GLY A 32 7.56 -4.51 0.98
C GLY A 32 7.42 -5.03 2.40
N VAL A 33 8.54 -5.14 3.15
CA VAL A 33 8.53 -5.59 4.56
C VAL A 33 7.68 -4.67 5.43
N CYS A 34 7.85 -3.36 5.30
CA CYS A 34 7.07 -2.38 6.05
C CYS A 34 5.58 -2.41 5.67
N GLY A 35 5.27 -2.58 4.38
CA GLY A 35 3.90 -2.64 3.87
C GLY A 35 3.11 -3.87 4.32
N ALA A 36 3.76 -5.00 4.57
CA ALA A 36 3.09 -6.26 4.96
C ALA A 36 2.27 -6.13 6.27
N SER A 37 2.70 -5.25 7.17
CA SER A 37 2.02 -5.02 8.46
C SER A 37 0.57 -4.55 8.30
N ALA A 38 0.28 -3.74 7.27
CA ALA A 38 -1.05 -3.19 7.05
C ALA A 38 -2.05 -4.27 6.64
N LEU A 39 -1.63 -5.20 5.78
CA LEU A 39 -2.52 -6.26 5.28
C LEU A 39 -2.92 -7.24 6.39
N ASN A 40 -1.96 -7.65 7.23
CA ASN A 40 -2.22 -8.68 8.24
C ASN A 40 -2.99 -8.15 9.43
N ASN A 41 -2.58 -6.99 9.94
CA ASN A 41 -3.08 -6.54 11.23
C ASN A 41 -4.48 -5.92 11.07
N VAL A 42 -4.83 -5.26 9.94
CA VAL A 42 -6.14 -4.59 9.77
C VAL A 42 -7.30 -5.59 9.90
N ALA A 43 -7.16 -6.79 9.36
CA ALA A 43 -8.16 -7.84 9.51
C ALA A 43 -8.36 -8.26 10.98
N GLY A 44 -7.27 -8.33 11.75
CA GLY A 44 -7.31 -8.61 13.19
C GLY A 44 -7.99 -7.50 13.98
N SER A 45 -7.60 -6.24 13.77
CA SER A 45 -8.23 -5.10 14.42
C SER A 45 -9.71 -4.96 14.06
N LEU A 46 -10.10 -5.25 12.82
CA LEU A 46 -11.51 -5.28 12.43
C LEU A 46 -12.28 -6.39 13.15
N ALA A 47 -11.66 -7.54 13.38
CA ALA A 47 -12.26 -8.61 14.17
C ALA A 47 -12.49 -8.14 15.62
N ASP A 48 -11.54 -7.44 16.23
CA ASP A 48 -11.64 -6.96 17.62
C ASP A 48 -12.73 -5.89 17.80
N MET A 49 -12.90 -5.01 16.81
CA MET A 49 -13.88 -3.92 16.87
C MET A 49 -15.31 -4.34 16.50
N THR A 50 -15.50 -5.51 15.86
CA THR A 50 -16.80 -5.91 15.31
C THR A 50 -17.53 -6.92 16.19
N ARG A 51 -18.77 -6.57 16.60
CA ARG A 51 -19.69 -7.51 17.24
C ARG A 51 -20.10 -8.62 16.27
N VAL A 52 -20.27 -9.84 16.76
CA VAL A 52 -20.58 -11.06 15.97
C VAL A 52 -21.72 -10.84 14.96
N ARG A 53 -22.79 -10.14 15.38
CA ARG A 53 -23.96 -9.85 14.52
C ARG A 53 -23.64 -9.02 13.28
N ASN A 54 -22.70 -8.07 13.38
CA ASN A 54 -22.39 -7.13 12.29
C ASN A 54 -21.07 -7.44 11.58
N ARG A 55 -20.27 -8.39 12.10
CA ARG A 55 -18.93 -8.76 11.58
C ARG A 55 -18.94 -9.10 10.09
N GLY A 56 -19.99 -9.77 9.60
CA GLY A 56 -20.14 -10.09 8.18
C GLY A 56 -20.15 -8.84 7.29
N ARG A 57 -20.92 -7.80 7.64
CA ARG A 57 -21.04 -6.56 6.84
C ARG A 57 -19.71 -5.81 6.76
N PHE A 58 -19.02 -5.67 7.89
CA PHE A 58 -17.73 -4.98 7.96
C PHE A 58 -16.63 -5.76 7.23
N ASN A 59 -16.59 -7.08 7.37
CA ASN A 59 -15.60 -7.91 6.68
C ASN A 59 -15.81 -7.91 5.16
N THR A 60 -17.07 -7.91 4.69
CA THR A 60 -17.36 -7.77 3.25
C THR A 60 -16.91 -6.41 2.72
N ALA A 61 -17.16 -5.32 3.45
CA ALA A 61 -16.67 -4.00 3.07
C ALA A 61 -15.13 -3.96 3.01
N TYR A 62 -14.44 -4.49 4.02
CA TYR A 62 -12.98 -4.57 4.03
C TYR A 62 -12.42 -5.36 2.84
N ARG A 63 -13.00 -6.54 2.55
CA ARG A 63 -12.61 -7.35 1.39
C ARG A 63 -12.82 -6.62 0.07
N LEU A 64 -13.92 -5.88 -0.07
CA LEU A 64 -14.18 -5.09 -1.27
C LEU A 64 -13.06 -4.10 -1.56
N PHE A 65 -12.58 -3.37 -0.54
CA PHE A 65 -11.48 -2.43 -0.71
C PHE A 65 -10.11 -3.13 -0.87
N SER A 66 -9.84 -4.17 -0.09
CA SER A 66 -8.57 -4.91 -0.17
C SER A 66 -8.36 -5.61 -1.52
N PHE A 67 -9.41 -6.16 -2.14
CA PHE A 67 -9.34 -6.78 -3.47
C PHE A 67 -9.64 -5.80 -4.61
N GLY A 68 -10.41 -4.75 -4.34
CA GLY A 68 -10.70 -3.69 -5.30
C GLY A 68 -9.45 -2.92 -5.71
N GLY A 69 -8.57 -2.60 -4.76
CA GLY A 69 -7.31 -1.91 -5.03
C GLY A 69 -6.44 -2.62 -6.09
N PRO A 70 -6.08 -3.90 -5.92
CA PRO A 70 -5.36 -4.69 -6.91
C PRO A 70 -6.09 -4.85 -8.25
N THR A 71 -7.43 -4.80 -8.25
CA THR A 71 -8.21 -4.87 -9.49
C THR A 71 -8.11 -3.57 -10.30
N LEU A 72 -8.11 -2.41 -9.64
CA LEU A 72 -7.98 -1.10 -10.28
C LEU A 72 -6.52 -0.73 -10.59
N GLY A 73 -5.55 -1.32 -9.87
CA GLY A 73 -4.13 -1.04 -10.02
C GLY A 73 -3.61 -1.14 -11.47
N PRO A 74 -3.87 -2.23 -12.21
CA PRO A 74 -3.44 -2.36 -13.61
C PRO A 74 -4.10 -1.33 -14.54
N ILE A 75 -5.36 -0.96 -14.29
CA ILE A 75 -6.05 0.05 -15.09
C ILE A 75 -5.33 1.39 -14.94
N VAL A 76 -5.11 1.85 -13.71
CA VAL A 76 -4.36 3.09 -13.46
C VAL A 76 -2.92 2.97 -13.94
N GLY A 77 -2.27 1.85 -13.68
CA GLY A 77 -0.86 1.61 -14.02
C GLY A 77 -0.61 1.62 -15.52
N THR A 78 -1.54 1.12 -16.34
CA THR A 78 -1.44 1.16 -17.81
C THR A 78 -1.55 2.57 -18.37
N PHE A 79 -2.38 3.44 -17.79
CA PHE A 79 -2.40 4.86 -18.16
C PHE A 79 -1.10 5.57 -17.78
N VAL A 80 -0.57 5.28 -16.58
CA VAL A 80 0.67 5.89 -16.10
C VAL A 80 1.91 5.37 -16.83
N LEU A 81 1.88 4.17 -17.40
CA LEU A 81 2.96 3.70 -18.28
C LEU A 81 3.20 4.62 -19.47
N ARG A 82 2.19 5.38 -19.94
CA ARG A 82 2.33 6.33 -21.06
C ARG A 82 3.29 7.48 -20.76
N VAL A 83 3.45 7.86 -19.48
CA VAL A 83 4.41 8.89 -19.02
C VAL A 83 5.74 8.30 -18.54
N GLY A 84 5.88 6.98 -18.56
CA GLY A 84 7.11 6.25 -18.26
C GLY A 84 7.02 5.35 -17.02
N PHE A 85 7.75 4.22 -17.05
CA PHE A 85 7.69 3.20 -15.99
C PHE A 85 8.09 3.71 -14.60
N ARG A 86 8.97 4.72 -14.52
CA ARG A 86 9.39 5.33 -13.24
C ARG A 86 8.22 5.99 -12.51
N TRP A 87 7.19 6.47 -13.22
CA TRP A 87 6.01 7.04 -12.59
C TRP A 87 5.16 6.00 -11.86
N ASN A 88 5.10 4.75 -12.36
CA ASN A 88 4.45 3.67 -11.61
C ASN A 88 5.14 3.40 -10.27
N ILE A 89 6.47 3.52 -10.21
CA ILE A 89 7.23 3.37 -8.96
C ILE A 89 6.97 4.57 -8.03
N ARG A 90 6.89 5.79 -8.58
CA ARG A 90 6.61 7.03 -7.83
C ARG A 90 5.19 7.10 -7.27
N LEU A 91 4.21 6.47 -7.91
CA LEU A 91 2.83 6.46 -7.43
C LEU A 91 2.69 5.78 -6.06
N ASN A 92 3.43 4.70 -5.81
CA ASN A 92 3.31 3.92 -4.58
C ASN A 92 3.58 4.73 -3.29
N PRO A 93 4.70 5.48 -3.15
CA PRO A 93 4.92 6.33 -1.98
C PRO A 93 3.95 7.52 -1.90
N ILE A 94 3.48 8.07 -3.02
CA ILE A 94 2.49 9.17 -3.01
C ILE A 94 1.17 8.68 -2.40
N LEU A 95 0.68 7.52 -2.84
CA LEU A 95 -0.54 6.92 -2.30
C LEU A 95 -0.37 6.50 -0.84
N SER A 96 0.80 5.97 -0.48
CA SER A 96 1.12 5.60 0.91
C SER A 96 1.16 6.84 1.83
N PHE A 97 1.72 7.96 1.35
CA PHE A 97 1.72 9.23 2.07
C PHE A 97 0.31 9.80 2.22
N ALA A 98 -0.50 9.78 1.15
CA ALA A 98 -1.90 10.21 1.24
C ALA A 98 -2.68 9.38 2.26
N ALA A 99 -2.50 8.05 2.28
CA ALA A 99 -3.11 7.17 3.27
C ALA A 99 -2.62 7.46 4.69
N LEU A 100 -1.35 7.83 4.88
CA LEU A 100 -0.80 8.23 6.17
C LEU A 100 -1.41 9.55 6.70
N VAL A 101 -1.73 10.50 5.81
CA VAL A 101 -2.29 11.80 6.19
C VAL A 101 -3.79 11.73 6.47
N ILE A 102 -4.51 10.87 5.74
CA ILE A 102 -5.97 10.71 5.87
C ILE A 102 -6.34 9.82 7.07
N GLY A 103 -5.48 8.86 7.42
CA GLY A 103 -5.69 7.89 8.51
C GLY A 103 -5.25 8.38 9.87
#